data_AF-A0A948TWR8-F1
#
_entry.id   AF-A0A948TWR8-F1
#
_cell.length_a   1.000
_cell.length_b   1.000
_cell.length_c   1.000
_cell.angle_alpha   90.00
_cell.angle_beta   90.00
_cell.angle_gamma   90.00
#
_symmetry.space_group_name_H-M   'P 1'
#
loop_
_entity.id
_entity.type
_entity.pdbx_description
1 polymer ?
#
loop_
_entity_poly.entity_id
_entity_poly.type
_entity_poly.pdbx_seq_one_letter_code
_entity_poly.pdbx_strand_id
1 'polypeptide(L)'
;MTFTSSAAPLLRCEVAYAGSTQVIEARTVADPYRVASVDIGGRFRFKAVMVGDASQVAYIKLYAYLDAKRQPILLQQATYLPPFKAAASPYPLTGEQHLYGGAVERELMYSCTLQGIAP
;
A
#
# COMPACT_ATOMS: atom_id res chain seq x y z
N MET A 1 22.23 1.46 29.79
CA MET A 1 20.96 1.02 29.20
C MET A 1 20.88 1.65 27.82
N THR A 2 21.01 0.85 26.77
CA THR A 2 20.92 1.31 25.38
C THR A 2 19.44 1.22 24.98
N PHE A 3 18.79 2.36 24.76
CA PHE A 3 17.43 2.38 24.24
C PHE A 3 17.50 2.22 22.71
N THR A 4 17.10 1.06 22.19
CA THR A 4 16.85 0.89 20.76
C THR A 4 15.57 1.63 20.40
N SER A 5 15.70 2.79 19.77
CA SER A 5 14.56 3.49 19.18
C SER A 5 14.09 2.69 17.95
N SER A 6 13.10 1.82 18.12
CA SER A 6 12.43 1.18 16.98
C SER A 6 11.56 2.23 16.26
N ALA A 7 11.83 2.48 14.99
CA ALA A 7 10.97 3.33 14.17
C ALA A 7 9.61 2.63 13.98
N ALA A 8 8.50 3.36 14.11
CA ALA A 8 7.17 2.79 13.91
C ALA A 8 7.00 2.25 12.47
N PRO A 9 6.25 1.15 12.26
CA PRO A 9 6.03 0.59 10.94
C PRO A 9 5.49 1.62 9.95
N LEU A 10 6.10 1.63 8.75
CA LEU A 10 5.67 2.50 7.65
C LEU A 10 5.65 1.69 6.35
N LEU A 11 4.49 1.70 5.70
CA LEU A 11 4.30 1.19 4.35
C LEU A 11 4.30 2.40 3.41
N ARG A 12 5.20 2.42 2.44
CA ARG A 12 5.29 3.48 1.43
C ARG A 12 5.09 2.87 0.06
N CYS A 13 4.13 3.39 -0.70
CA CYS A 13 3.80 2.93 -2.04
C CYS A 13 4.01 4.05 -3.06
N GLU A 14 4.74 3.76 -4.12
CA GLU A 14 4.82 4.59 -5.32
C GLU A 14 3.81 4.06 -6.32
N VAL A 15 2.85 4.89 -6.71
CA VAL A 15 1.73 4.53 -7.58
C VAL A 15 1.75 5.45 -8.79
N ALA A 16 2.02 4.87 -9.96
CA ALA A 16 2.20 5.61 -11.19
C ALA A 16 1.05 5.36 -12.18
N TYR A 17 0.60 6.43 -12.82
CA TYR A 17 -0.40 6.40 -13.88
C TYR A 17 -0.15 7.55 -14.85
N ALA A 18 -0.19 7.27 -16.16
CA ALA A 18 -0.09 8.26 -17.23
C ALA A 18 1.11 9.23 -17.08
N GLY A 19 2.27 8.69 -16.67
CA GLY A 19 3.51 9.46 -16.49
C GLY A 19 3.61 10.27 -15.19
N SER A 20 2.61 10.20 -14.30
CA SER A 20 2.63 10.83 -12.98
C SER A 20 2.71 9.78 -11.88
N THR A 21 3.59 9.99 -10.89
CA THR A 21 3.72 9.12 -9.71
C THR A 21 3.23 9.84 -8.46
N GLN A 22 2.34 9.18 -7.73
CA GLN A 22 1.93 9.58 -6.39
C GLN A 22 2.57 8.68 -5.33
N VAL A 23 2.95 9.29 -4.21
CA VAL A 23 3.46 8.56 -3.05
C VAL A 23 2.35 8.45 -2.03
N ILE A 24 2.04 7.22 -1.63
CA ILE A 24 1.04 6.90 -0.61
C ILE A 24 1.73 6.26 0.58
N GLU A 25 1.60 6.86 1.75
CA GLU A 25 2.14 6.33 3.00
C GLU A 25 1.01 5.85 3.90
N ALA A 26 1.15 4.63 4.44
CA ALA A 26 0.23 4.04 5.40
C ALA A 26 0.97 3.68 6.69
N ARG A 27 0.39 4.08 7.81
CA ARG A 27 0.78 3.66 9.17
C ARG A 27 -0.17 2.57 9.65
N THR A 28 0.18 1.91 10.75
CA THR A 28 -0.70 0.93 11.38
C THR A 28 -2.00 1.57 11.85
N VAL A 29 -3.11 0.90 11.61
CA VAL A 29 -4.44 1.27 12.10
C VAL A 29 -5.11 0.07 12.77
N ALA A 30 -5.94 0.33 13.77
CA ALA A 30 -6.78 -0.71 14.38
C ALA A 30 -8.05 -0.99 13.55
N ASP A 31 -8.63 0.04 12.94
CA ASP A 31 -9.87 -0.05 12.15
C ASP A 31 -9.59 0.15 10.65
N PRO A 32 -9.61 -0.92 9.82
CA PRO A 32 -9.30 -0.83 8.39
C PRO A 32 -10.38 -0.12 7.56
N TYR A 33 -11.59 0.08 8.11
CA TYR A 33 -12.70 0.67 7.36
C TYR A 33 -12.61 2.20 7.28
N ARG A 34 -11.83 2.82 8.16
CA ARG A 34 -11.59 4.28 8.16
C ARG A 34 -10.54 4.73 7.14
N VAL A 35 -9.78 3.80 6.57
CA VAL A 35 -8.76 4.12 5.58
C VAL A 35 -9.42 4.41 4.24
N ALA A 36 -9.32 5.65 3.77
CA ALA A 36 -9.83 6.07 2.47
C ALA A 36 -8.95 5.54 1.32
N SER A 37 -9.55 5.40 0.13
CA SER A 37 -8.77 5.22 -1.10
C SER A 37 -8.33 6.58 -1.64
N VAL A 38 -7.15 6.61 -2.25
CA VAL A 38 -6.56 7.79 -2.90
C VAL A 38 -6.93 7.77 -4.38
N ASP A 39 -7.34 8.90 -4.92
CA ASP A 39 -7.60 9.07 -6.35
C ASP A 39 -6.29 9.15 -7.14
N ILE A 40 -6.18 8.32 -8.19
CA ILE A 40 -5.04 8.27 -9.09
C ILE A 40 -5.49 8.73 -10.47
N GLY A 41 -5.28 10.02 -10.73
CA GLY A 41 -5.52 10.65 -12.04
C GLY A 41 -6.98 10.60 -12.50
N GLY A 42 -7.95 10.48 -11.60
CA GLY A 42 -9.38 10.35 -11.90
C GLY A 42 -9.75 9.08 -12.67
N ARG A 43 -8.89 8.05 -12.62
CA ARG A 43 -9.06 6.81 -13.39
C ARG A 43 -8.88 5.56 -12.55
N PHE A 44 -8.02 5.61 -11.55
CA PHE A 44 -7.86 4.53 -10.59
C PHE A 44 -8.04 5.06 -9.17
N ARG A 45 -8.30 4.14 -8.24
CA ARG A 45 -8.17 4.42 -6.81
C ARG A 45 -7.24 3.40 -6.18
N PHE A 46 -6.35 3.85 -5.31
CA PHE A 46 -5.43 2.98 -4.59
C PHE A 46 -5.67 3.09 -3.08
N LYS A 47 -5.78 1.96 -2.39
CA LYS A 47 -5.98 1.91 -0.94
C LYS A 47 -4.95 0.97 -0.33
N ALA A 48 -4.05 1.54 0.46
CA ALA A 48 -3.07 0.80 1.26
C ALA A 48 -3.52 0.75 2.72
N VAL A 49 -3.75 -0.46 3.24
CA VAL A 49 -4.18 -0.67 4.62
C VAL A 49 -3.14 -1.52 5.33
N MET A 50 -2.57 -0.99 6.41
CA MET A 50 -1.70 -1.74 7.30
C MET A 50 -2.40 -1.86 8.65
N VAL A 51 -2.84 -3.06 9.01
CA VAL A 51 -3.52 -3.29 10.29
C VAL A 51 -2.53 -3.79 11.31
N GLY A 52 -2.61 -3.24 12.52
CA GLY A 52 -1.71 -3.54 13.63
C GLY A 52 -1.64 -2.39 14.62
N ASP A 53 -0.56 -2.34 15.38
CA ASP A 53 -0.23 -1.28 16.32
C ASP A 53 1.21 -0.77 16.11
N ALA A 54 1.75 0.00 17.06
CA ALA A 54 3.10 0.55 16.94
C ALA A 54 4.22 -0.50 17.03
N SER A 55 3.92 -1.69 17.56
CA SER A 55 4.86 -2.78 17.82
C SER A 55 4.71 -3.94 16.83
N GLN A 56 3.51 -4.18 16.30
CA GLN A 56 3.22 -5.33 15.46
C GLN A 56 2.33 -4.98 14.27
N VAL A 57 2.70 -5.47 13.08
CA VAL A 57 1.83 -5.48 11.89
C VAL A 57 1.12 -6.83 11.83
N ALA A 58 -0.21 -6.82 11.89
CA ALA A 58 -1.05 -8.01 11.80
C ALA A 58 -1.23 -8.47 10.34
N TYR A 59 -1.49 -7.53 9.43
CA TYR A 59 -1.53 -7.79 7.98
C TYR A 59 -1.49 -6.48 7.19
N ILE A 60 -1.17 -6.60 5.90
CA ILE A 60 -1.26 -5.50 4.92
C ILE A 60 -2.22 -5.93 3.81
N LYS A 61 -3.13 -5.03 3.44
CA LYS A 61 -3.98 -5.18 2.25
C LYS A 61 -3.80 -4.00 1.31
N LEU A 62 -3.55 -4.31 0.05
CA LEU A 62 -3.48 -3.35 -1.04
C LEU A 62 -4.66 -3.58 -1.97
N TYR A 63 -5.36 -2.50 -2.28
CA TYR A 63 -6.47 -2.52 -3.21
C TYR A 63 -6.22 -1.53 -4.34
N ALA A 64 -6.41 -2.00 -5.56
CA ALA A 64 -6.46 -1.16 -6.75
C ALA A 64 -7.84 -1.27 -7.37
N TYR A 65 -8.46 -0.11 -7.61
CA TYR A 65 -9.76 0.00 -8.23
C TYR A 65 -9.66 0.76 -9.53
N LEU A 66 -10.46 0.38 -10.52
CA LEU A 66 -10.80 1.22 -11.65
C LEU A 66 -11.93 2.16 -11.23
N ASP A 67 -11.77 3.45 -11.48
CA ASP A 67 -12.84 4.43 -11.28
C ASP A 67 -13.85 4.32 -12.43
N ALA A 68 -15.11 4.03 -12.11
CA ALA A 68 -16.17 3.81 -13.09
C ALA A 68 -17.44 4.58 -12.70
N LYS A 69 -18.29 4.88 -13.70
CA LYS A 69 -19.43 5.81 -13.56
C LYS A 69 -20.37 5.52 -12.39
N ARG A 70 -20.64 4.24 -12.10
CA ARG A 70 -21.58 3.85 -11.04
C ARG A 70 -20.89 3.69 -9.69
N GLN A 71 -19.80 2.94 -9.66
CA GLN A 71 -18.99 2.69 -8.48
C GLN A 71 -17.60 2.20 -8.91
N PRO A 72 -16.56 2.40 -8.08
CA PRO A 72 -15.26 1.81 -8.32
C PRO A 72 -15.33 0.29 -8.45
N ILE A 73 -14.60 -0.27 -9.42
CA ILE A 73 -14.52 -1.72 -9.68
C ILE A 73 -13.16 -2.21 -9.16
N LEU A 74 -13.17 -3.25 -8.32
CA LEU A 74 -11.92 -3.84 -7.82
C LEU A 74 -11.18 -4.55 -8.96
N LEU A 75 -9.96 -4.10 -9.26
CA LEU A 75 -9.05 -4.77 -10.18
C LEU A 75 -8.19 -5.80 -9.46
N GLN A 76 -7.70 -5.44 -8.28
CA GLN A 76 -6.84 -6.31 -7.48
C GLN A 76 -7.00 -6.05 -5.99
N GLN A 77 -7.01 -7.13 -5.22
CA GLN A 77 -6.72 -7.12 -3.79
C GLN A 77 -5.53 -8.05 -3.51
N ALA A 78 -4.44 -7.50 -2.98
CA ALA A 78 -3.32 -8.29 -2.47
C ALA A 78 -3.32 -8.28 -0.93
N THR A 79 -3.06 -9.42 -0.31
CA THR A 79 -2.95 -9.58 1.15
C THR A 79 -1.58 -10.11 1.50
N TYR A 80 -0.87 -9.43 2.40
CA TYR A 80 0.42 -9.83 2.93
C TYR A 80 0.27 -10.11 4.43
N LEU A 81 0.76 -11.28 4.85
CA LEU A 81 0.67 -11.78 6.22
C LEU A 81 2.08 -11.89 6.83
N PRO A 82 2.20 -11.82 8.16
CA PRO A 82 3.46 -12.06 8.85
C PRO A 82 3.98 -13.50 8.60
N PRO A 83 5.28 -13.76 8.84
CA PRO A 83 6.26 -12.84 9.42
C PRO A 83 6.75 -11.79 8.43
N PHE A 84 6.79 -10.53 8.87
CA PHE A 84 7.45 -9.45 8.14
C PHE A 84 8.93 -9.39 8.53
N LYS A 85 9.79 -9.04 7.58
CA LYS A 85 11.24 -9.00 7.80
C LYS A 85 11.61 -7.75 8.62
N ALA A 86 12.26 -7.94 9.77
CA ALA A 86 12.98 -6.85 10.42
C ALA A 86 14.21 -6.46 9.59
N ALA A 87 14.28 -5.19 9.17
CA ALA A 87 15.35 -4.69 8.33
C ALA A 87 15.71 -3.25 8.72
N ALA A 88 17.01 -2.92 8.69
CA ALA A 88 17.51 -1.57 8.96
C ALA A 88 17.15 -0.56 7.87
N SER A 89 16.85 -1.03 6.65
CA SER A 89 16.42 -0.23 5.51
C SER A 89 15.07 -0.72 4.97
N PRO A 90 14.33 0.12 4.24
CA PRO A 90 13.08 -0.28 3.61
C PRO A 90 13.32 -1.41 2.63
N TYR A 91 12.48 -2.46 2.68
CA TYR A 91 12.57 -3.59 1.77
C TYR A 91 11.36 -3.64 0.82
N PRO A 92 11.54 -4.12 -0.42
CA PRO A 92 10.44 -4.20 -1.39
C PRO A 92 9.44 -5.28 -0.94
N LEU A 93 8.25 -4.85 -0.49
CA LEU A 93 7.19 -5.77 -0.06
C LEU A 93 6.51 -6.44 -1.27
N THR A 94 6.33 -5.68 -2.35
CA THR A 94 5.50 -6.11 -3.50
C THR A 94 6.32 -6.40 -4.75
N GLY A 95 7.52 -5.85 -4.89
CA GLY A 95 8.12 -5.62 -6.20
C GLY A 95 7.31 -4.61 -7.03
N GLU A 96 7.62 -4.48 -8.32
CA GLU A 96 6.80 -3.70 -9.25
C GLU A 96 5.60 -4.52 -9.72
N GLN A 97 4.43 -3.89 -9.77
CA GLN A 97 3.15 -4.50 -10.14
C GLN A 97 2.53 -3.68 -11.26
N HIS A 98 1.96 -4.36 -12.26
CA HIS A 98 1.27 -3.74 -13.40
C HIS A 98 -0.16 -4.24 -13.44
N LEU A 99 -1.10 -3.31 -13.49
CA LEU A 99 -2.53 -3.58 -13.51
C LEU A 99 -3.17 -2.91 -14.70
N TYR A 100 -3.92 -3.67 -15.48
CA TYR A 100 -4.54 -3.20 -16.70
C TYR A 100 -6.06 -3.20 -16.55
N GLY A 101 -6.72 -2.12 -16.96
CA GLY A 101 -8.18 -2.05 -16.86
C GLY A 101 -8.82 -0.85 -17.53
N GLY A 102 -10.14 -0.93 -17.69
CA GLY A 102 -10.96 0.12 -18.29
C GLY A 102 -10.86 0.18 -19.82
N ALA A 103 -11.37 1.27 -20.40
CA ALA A 103 -11.25 1.48 -21.85
C ALA A 103 -9.77 1.55 -22.25
N VAL A 104 -9.43 1.09 -23.46
CA VAL A 104 -8.06 1.13 -24.02
C VAL A 104 -6.96 0.56 -23.11
N GLU A 105 -7.28 -0.40 -22.23
CA GLU A 105 -6.31 -1.12 -21.40
C GLU A 105 -5.34 -0.21 -20.63
N ARG A 106 -5.89 0.80 -19.93
CA ARG A 106 -5.07 1.71 -19.12
C ARG A 106 -4.25 0.92 -18.11
N GLU A 107 -3.01 1.33 -17.95
CA GLU A 107 -2.04 0.71 -17.05
C GLU A 107 -1.86 1.54 -15.78
N LEU A 108 -2.05 0.91 -14.63
CA LEU A 108 -1.65 1.39 -13.31
C LEU A 108 -0.44 0.59 -12.86
N MET A 109 0.63 1.28 -12.48
CA MET A 109 1.84 0.66 -11.92
C MET A 109 1.93 0.98 -10.44
N TYR A 110 2.37 0.04 -9.61
CA TYR A 110 2.74 0.36 -8.23
C TYR A 110 3.86 -0.52 -7.69
N SER A 111 4.61 0.02 -6.72
CA SER A 111 5.50 -0.73 -5.86
C SER A 111 5.40 -0.23 -4.44
N CYS A 112 5.49 -1.11 -3.44
CA CYS A 112 5.49 -0.72 -2.04
C CYS A 112 6.70 -1.28 -1.29
N THR A 113 7.27 -0.46 -0.41
CA THR A 113 8.29 -0.83 0.56
C THR A 113 7.73 -0.84 1.98
N LEU A 114 8.29 -1.73 2.81
CA LEU A 114 7.98 -1.79 4.24
C LEU A 114 9.26 -1.52 5.06
N GLN A 115 9.13 -0.74 6.12
CA GLN A 115 10.21 -0.39 7.04
C GLN A 115 9.69 -0.25 8.48
N GLY A 116 10.60 -0.17 9.46
CA GLY A 116 10.23 0.03 10.86
C GLY A 116 9.60 -1.21 11.51
N ILE A 117 9.93 -2.40 11.02
CA ILE A 117 9.53 -3.66 11.64
C ILE A 117 10.53 -3.99 12.73
N ALA A 118 10.05 -4.09 13.97
CA ALA A 118 10.86 -4.48 15.11
C ALA A 118 11.32 -5.95 14.98
N PRO A 119 12.53 -6.29 15.46
CA PRO A 119 13.03 -7.67 15.52
C PRO A 119 12.15 -8.61 16.35
#